data_AF-A0A543BC43-F1
#
_entry.id   AF-A0A543BC43-F1
#
_cell.length_a   1.000
_cell.length_b   1.000
_cell.length_c   1.000
_cell.angle_alpha   90.00
_cell.angle_beta   90.00
_cell.angle_gamma   90.00
#
_symmetry.space_group_name_H-M   'P 1'
#
loop_
_entity.id
_entity.type
_entity.pdbx_description
1 polymer ?
#
loop_
_entity_poly.entity_id
_entity_poly.type
_entity_poly.pdbx_seq_one_letter_code
_entity_poly.pdbx_strand_id
1 'polypeptide(L)'
;MTDVSIDFAAMEASRTAYANMRSSLDAATSGLGAVSGAAVPQDELRRRLEDLHDSWGGGLDKLGRYAEDASTGLQGILEAFQGLDSELAASMEPEDGAAA
;
A
#
# COMPACT_ATOMS: atom_id res chain seq x y z
N MET A 1 30.32 -13.17 6.00
CA MET A 1 29.29 -12.54 6.86
C MET A 1 28.46 -11.69 5.92
N THR A 2 27.25 -12.13 5.58
CA THR A 2 26.37 -11.35 4.70
C THR A 2 25.88 -10.19 5.55
N ASP A 3 26.36 -9.00 5.24
CA ASP A 3 25.83 -7.78 5.85
C ASP A 3 24.36 -7.69 5.43
N VAL A 4 23.45 -7.75 6.40
CA VAL A 4 22.01 -7.58 6.15
C VAL A 4 21.81 -6.07 6.00
N SER A 5 22.16 -5.53 4.83
CA SER A 5 21.85 -4.15 4.50
C SER A 5 20.40 -4.09 4.04
N ILE A 6 19.59 -3.31 4.74
CA ILE A 6 18.21 -3.08 4.36
C ILE A 6 18.18 -1.96 3.32
N ASP A 7 17.65 -2.29 2.15
CA ASP A 7 17.42 -1.29 1.09
C ASP A 7 16.13 -0.52 1.40
N PHE A 8 16.28 0.53 2.22
CA PHE A 8 15.19 1.43 2.58
C PHE A 8 14.53 2.07 1.36
N ALA A 9 15.30 2.37 0.30
CA ALA A 9 14.77 2.96 -0.91
C ALA A 9 13.87 1.98 -1.67
N ALA A 10 14.26 0.70 -1.76
CA ALA A 10 13.43 -0.34 -2.37
C ALA A 10 12.12 -0.58 -1.58
N MET A 11 12.18 -0.54 -0.24
CA MET A 11 10.97 -0.67 0.59
C MET A 11 10.03 0.51 0.45
N GLU A 12 10.55 1.74 0.42
CA GLU A 12 9.74 2.95 0.22
C GLU A 12 9.14 3.04 -1.19
N ALA A 13 9.90 2.61 -2.21
CA ALA A 13 9.39 2.46 -3.57
C ALA A 13 8.25 1.45 -3.64
N SER A 14 8.39 0.31 -2.95
CA SER A 14 7.34 -0.72 -2.88
C SER A 14 6.08 -0.21 -2.17
N ARG A 15 6.24 0.48 -1.03
CA ARG A 15 5.15 1.15 -0.30
C ARG A 15 4.39 2.12 -1.21
N THR A 16 5.12 2.96 -1.95
CA THR A 16 4.54 3.94 -2.89
C THR A 16 3.79 3.26 -4.03
N ALA A 17 4.33 2.17 -4.58
CA ALA A 17 3.68 1.40 -5.63
C ALA A 17 2.34 0.80 -5.14
N TYR A 18 2.29 0.26 -3.93
CA TYR A 18 1.04 -0.26 -3.35
C TYR A 18 0.00 0.85 -3.12
N ALA A 19 0.43 2.01 -2.61
CA ALA A 19 -0.46 3.16 -2.45
C ALA A 19 -1.04 3.65 -3.79
N ASN A 20 -0.20 3.73 -4.83
CA ASN A 20 -0.63 4.13 -6.17
C ASN A 20 -1.57 3.09 -6.81
N MET A 21 -1.34 1.80 -6.57
CA MET A 21 -2.24 0.73 -7.03
C MET A 21 -3.63 0.90 -6.43
N ARG A 22 -3.76 1.12 -5.11
CA ARG A 22 -5.05 1.41 -4.48
C ARG A 22 -5.78 2.57 -5.15
N SER A 23 -5.11 3.72 -5.31
CA SER A 23 -5.70 4.90 -5.94
C SER A 23 -6.19 4.61 -7.38
N SER A 24 -5.43 3.81 -8.13
CA SER A 24 -5.80 3.42 -9.50
C SER A 24 -7.02 2.50 -9.52
N LEU A 25 -7.14 1.57 -8.57
CA LEU A 25 -8.29 0.67 -8.44
C LEU A 25 -9.55 1.43 -7.99
N ASP A 26 -9.41 2.38 -7.06
CA ASP A 26 -10.53 3.25 -6.65
C ASP A 26 -11.05 4.09 -7.83
N ALA A 27 -10.14 4.68 -8.62
CA ALA A 27 -10.50 5.44 -9.81
C ALA A 27 -11.21 4.57 -10.86
N ALA A 28 -10.74 3.34 -11.09
CA ALA A 28 -11.38 2.40 -12.01
C ALA A 28 -12.80 2.01 -11.54
N THR A 29 -12.99 1.77 -10.24
CA THR A 29 -14.30 1.46 -9.64
C THR A 29 -15.26 2.64 -9.81
N SER A 30 -14.79 3.86 -9.52
CA SER A 30 -15.59 5.07 -9.66
C SER A 30 -15.99 5.35 -11.11
N GLY A 31 -15.11 5.08 -12.07
CA GLY A 31 -15.41 5.20 -13.50
C GLY A 31 -16.50 4.24 -13.96
N LEU A 32 -16.47 3.00 -13.47
CA LEU A 32 -17.51 2.00 -13.72
C LEU A 32 -18.86 2.38 -13.08
N GLY A 33 -18.85 2.92 -11.86
CA GLY A 33 -20.07 3.38 -11.18
C GLY A 33 -20.71 4.61 -11.82
N ALA A 34 -19.95 5.42 -12.57
CA ALA A 34 -20.46 6.58 -13.30
C ALA A 34 -21.25 6.20 -14.56
N VAL A 35 -21.16 4.95 -15.04
CA VAL A 35 -21.93 4.47 -16.18
C VAL A 35 -23.34 4.14 -15.73
N SER A 36 -24.28 5.05 -16.03
CA SER A 36 -25.70 4.86 -15.69
C SER A 36 -26.28 3.64 -16.40
N GLY A 37 -26.84 2.69 -15.64
CA GLY A 37 -27.59 1.55 -16.18
C GLY A 37 -28.79 1.94 -17.05
N ALA A 38 -29.28 3.18 -16.94
CA ALA A 38 -30.32 3.73 -17.80
C ALA A 38 -29.83 4.03 -19.23
N ALA A 39 -28.51 4.14 -19.46
CA ALA A 39 -27.92 4.25 -20.80
C ALA A 39 -27.97 2.91 -21.56
N VAL A 40 -28.36 1.82 -20.89
CA VAL A 40 -28.40 0.47 -21.45
C VAL A 40 -29.86 0.06 -21.65
N PRO A 41 -30.39 0.10 -22.88
CA PRO A 41 -31.81 -0.15 -23.15
C PRO A 41 -32.21 -1.63 -23.08
N GLN A 42 -31.26 -2.56 -23.08
CA GLN A 42 -31.50 -3.99 -22.95
C GLN A 42 -31.43 -4.43 -21.48
N ASP A 43 -32.54 -4.98 -20.96
CA ASP A 43 -32.65 -5.33 -19.53
C ASP A 43 -31.64 -6.41 -19.10
N GLU A 44 -31.41 -7.43 -19.92
CA GLU A 44 -30.43 -8.48 -19.64
C GLU A 44 -28.99 -7.92 -19.62
N LEU A 45 -28.69 -6.95 -20.51
CA LEU A 45 -27.38 -6.31 -20.54
C LEU A 45 -27.19 -5.40 -19.32
N ARG A 46 -28.23 -4.68 -18.90
CA ARG A 46 -28.22 -3.84 -17.69
C ARG A 46 -27.93 -4.70 -16.46
N ARG A 47 -28.67 -5.80 -16.29
CA ARG A 47 -28.49 -6.72 -15.16
C ARG A 47 -27.08 -7.31 -15.10
N ARG A 48 -26.50 -7.72 -16.24
CA ARG A 48 -25.12 -8.21 -16.29
C ARG A 48 -24.08 -7.14 -15.96
N LEU A 49 -24.34 -5.87 -16.32
CA LEU A 49 -23.46 -4.76 -15.98
C LEU A 49 -23.54 -4.40 -14.49
N GLU A 50 -24.72 -4.50 -13.88
CA GLU A 50 -24.91 -4.37 -12.44
C GLU A 50 -24.18 -5.51 -11.69
N ASP A 51 -24.39 -6.77 -12.08
CA ASP A 51 -23.68 -7.92 -11.51
C ASP A 51 -22.15 -7.79 -11.65
N LEU A 52 -21.68 -7.30 -12.81
CA LEU A 52 -20.27 -7.02 -13.05
C LEU A 52 -19.78 -5.90 -12.14
N HIS A 53 -20.53 -4.81 -11.99
CA HIS A 53 -20.17 -3.69 -11.12
C HIS A 53 -20.00 -4.14 -9.68
N ASP A 54 -20.94 -4.92 -9.14
CA ASP A 54 -20.91 -5.41 -7.77
C ASP A 54 -19.74 -6.38 -7.54
N SER A 55 -19.57 -7.37 -8.43
CA SER A 55 -18.48 -8.34 -8.33
C SER A 55 -17.12 -7.68 -8.49
N TRP A 56 -16.99 -6.75 -9.44
CA TRP A 56 -15.75 -6.05 -9.73
C TRP A 56 -15.39 -5.08 -8.61
N GLY A 57 -16.35 -4.30 -8.12
CA GLY A 57 -16.18 -3.41 -6.98
C GLY A 57 -15.76 -4.16 -5.72
N GLY A 58 -16.39 -5.30 -5.43
CA GLY A 58 -16.00 -6.16 -4.30
C GLY A 58 -14.61 -6.79 -4.45
N GLY A 59 -14.15 -7.06 -5.68
CA GLY A 59 -12.79 -7.51 -5.95
C GLY A 59 -11.75 -6.42 -5.78
N LEU A 60 -12.05 -5.21 -6.27
CA LEU A 60 -11.16 -4.05 -6.18
C LEU A 60 -11.00 -3.55 -4.75
N ASP A 61 -12.06 -3.51 -3.95
CA ASP A 61 -11.98 -3.15 -2.53
C ASP A 61 -11.05 -4.10 -1.76
N LYS A 62 -11.11 -5.41 -2.02
CA LYS A 62 -10.19 -6.39 -1.41
C LYS A 62 -8.74 -6.14 -1.79
N LEU A 63 -8.47 -5.87 -3.07
CA LEU A 63 -7.12 -5.55 -3.55
C LEU A 63 -6.60 -4.24 -2.95
N GLY A 64 -7.47 -3.24 -2.82
CA GLY A 64 -7.16 -1.96 -2.16
C GLY A 64 -6.77 -2.16 -0.69
N ARG A 65 -7.54 -2.95 0.06
CA ARG A 65 -7.23 -3.30 1.46
C ARG A 65 -5.91 -4.06 1.59
N TYR A 66 -5.66 -5.05 0.73
CA TYR A 66 -4.39 -5.79 0.75
C TYR A 66 -3.18 -4.86 0.49
N ALA A 67 -3.31 -3.95 -0.46
CA ALA A 67 -2.27 -2.96 -0.76
C ALA A 67 -2.04 -2.00 0.42
N GLU A 68 -3.10 -1.59 1.12
CA GLU A 68 -3.02 -0.78 2.34
C GLU A 68 -2.34 -1.54 3.50
N ASP A 69 -2.73 -2.79 3.74
CA ASP A 69 -2.15 -3.65 4.76
C ASP A 69 -0.65 -3.89 4.50
N ALA A 70 -0.29 -4.17 3.24
CA ALA A 70 1.10 -4.33 2.83
C ALA A 70 1.92 -3.04 3.02
N SER A 71 1.36 -1.89 2.64
CA SER A 71 1.99 -0.58 2.83
C SER A 71 2.22 -0.26 4.31
N THR A 72 1.21 -0.53 5.16
CA THR A 72 1.28 -0.35 6.61
C THR A 72 2.32 -1.29 7.25
N GLY A 73 2.34 -2.56 6.82
CA GLY A 73 3.32 -3.53 7.30
C GLY A 73 4.75 -3.11 6.96
N LEU A 74 4.99 -2.66 5.72
CA LEU A 74 6.29 -2.14 5.30
C LEU A 74 6.69 -0.89 6.10
N GLN A 75 5.76 0.01 6.38
CA GLN A 75 6.01 1.19 7.21
C GLN A 75 6.47 0.79 8.61
N GLY A 76 5.78 -0.16 9.26
CA GLY A 76 6.15 -0.62 10.60
C GLY A 76 7.53 -1.30 10.64
N ILE A 77 7.88 -2.06 9.60
CA ILE A 77 9.22 -2.65 9.46
C ILE A 77 10.28 -1.54 9.34
N LEU A 78 10.02 -0.54 8.49
CA LEU A 78 10.94 0.57 8.25
C LEU A 78 11.18 1.39 9.53
N GLU A 79 10.12 1.71 10.27
CA GLU A 79 10.21 2.40 11.57
C GLU A 79 10.99 1.60 12.60
N ALA A 80 10.76 0.28 12.70
CA ALA A 80 11.48 -0.58 13.63
C ALA A 80 12.99 -0.61 13.33
N PHE A 81 13.36 -0.72 12.05
CA PHE A 81 14.77 -0.72 11.65
C PHE A 81 15.45 0.63 11.86
N GLN A 82 14.77 1.74 11.56
CA GLN A 82 15.29 3.08 11.85
C GLN A 82 15.47 3.30 13.36
N GLY A 83 14.55 2.80 14.18
CA GLY A 83 14.67 2.84 15.64
C GLY A 83 15.89 2.07 16.13
N LEU A 84 16.07 0.82 15.67
CA LEU A 84 17.23 0.00 16.01
C LEU A 84 18.55 0.65 15.58
N ASP A 85 18.60 1.26 14.39
CA ASP A 85 19.80 1.93 13.88
C ASP A 85 20.14 3.17 14.72
N SER A 86 19.12 3.94 15.12
CA SER A 86 19.28 5.09 16.03
C SER A 86 19.75 4.68 17.43
N GLU A 87 19.20 3.60 17.99
CA GLU A 87 19.62 3.05 19.28
C GLU A 87 21.06 2.53 19.23
N LEU A 88 21.43 1.85 18.14
CA LEU A 88 22.77 1.36 17.93
C LEU A 88 23.76 2.53 17.81
N ALA A 89 23.45 3.55 17.01
CA ALA A 89 24.27 4.75 16.87
C ALA A 89 24.48 5.45 18.23
N ALA A 90 23.41 5.63 19.01
CA ALA A 90 23.48 6.23 20.34
C ALA A 90 24.33 5.40 21.32
N SER A 91 24.31 4.07 21.21
CA SER A 91 25.15 3.19 22.04
C SER A 91 26.64 3.26 21.70
N MET A 92 26.98 3.78 20.51
CA MET A 92 28.34 3.92 20.01
C MET A 92 28.89 5.34 20.16
N GLU A 93 28.07 6.32 20.56
CA GLU A 93 28.54 7.63 20.98
C GLU A 93 29.30 7.49 22.31
N PRO A 94 30.59 7.85 22.36
CA PRO A 94 31.34 7.83 23.62
C PRO A 94 30.72 8.85 24.59
N GLU A 95 30.57 8.48 25.86
CA GLU A 95 30.22 9.45 26.91
C GLU A 95 31.27 10.57 26.89
N ASP A 96 30.86 11.78 26.51
CA ASP A 96 31.64 13.01 26.65
C ASP A 96 31.98 13.18 28.14
N GLY A 97 33.12 12.60 28.55
CA GLY A 97 33.55 12.57 29.94
C GLY A 97 34.54 11.48 30.34
N ALA A 98 34.84 10.49 29.49
CA ALA A 98 35.81 9.43 29.80
C ALA A 98 37.11 9.56 28.99
N ALA A 99 37.81 10.69 29.16
CA ALA A 99 39.26 10.76 28.92
C ALA A 99 39.90 11.62 30.02
N ALA A 100 40.43 10.92 31.02
CA ALA A 100 41.41 11.42 31.99
C ALA A 100 42.82 11.40 31.38
#